data_AF-A0A538LXJ3-F1
#
_entry.id   AF-A0A538LXJ3-F1
#
_cell.length_a   1.000
_cell.length_b   1.000
_cell.length_c   1.000
_cell.angle_alpha   90.00
_cell.angle_beta   90.00
_cell.angle_gamma   90.00
#
_symmetry.space_group_name_H-M   'P 1'
#
loop_
_entity.id
_entity.type
_entity.pdbx_description
1 polymer ?
#
loop_
_entity_poly.entity_id
_entity_poly.type
_entity_poly.pdbx_seq_one_letter_code
_entity_poly.pdbx_strand_id
1 'polypeptide(L)' 'MPRILVTTEQVDKPGLGVMLDEHIATSDLASNHFAAQLIERIGWALLDAEQSERRLLST' A
#
# COMPACT_ATOMS: atom_id res chain seq x y z
N MET A 1 -0.20 -5.72 16.98
CA MET A 1 -0.14 -4.65 15.97
C MET A 1 -0.45 -5.25 14.62
N PRO A 2 -1.64 -5.02 14.05
CA PRO A 2 -1.95 -5.44 12.68
C PRO A 2 -0.95 -4.88 11.66
N ARG A 3 -0.81 -5.57 10.52
CA ARG A 3 0.04 -5.17 9.39
C ARG A 3 -0.83 -4.92 8.17
N ILE A 4 -0.59 -3.81 7.48
CA ILE A 4 -1.19 -3.49 6.19
C ILE A 4 -0.10 -3.64 5.13
N LEU A 5 -0.40 -4.40 4.09
CA LEU A 5 0.47 -4.61 2.95
C LEU A 5 -0.27 -4.19 1.68
N VAL A 6 0.32 -3.28 0.90
CA VAL A 6 -0.14 -2.94 -0.46
C VAL A 6 0.89 -3.44 -1.44
N THR A 7 0.46 -4.29 -2.37
CA THR A 7 1.33 -4.91 -3.39
C THR A 7 0.68 -4.83 -4.75
N THR A 8 1.50 -4.82 -5.79
CA THR A 8 1.04 -5.06 -7.17
C THR A 8 0.68 -6.53 -7.39
N GLU A 9 -0.34 -6.82 -8.18
CA GLU A 9 -0.67 -8.17 -8.64
C GLU A 9 0.32 -8.60 -9.73
N GLN A 10 1.35 -9.37 -9.36
CA GLN A 10 2.25 -10.02 -10.32
C GLN A 10 1.87 -11.49 -10.47
N VAL A 11 1.24 -11.84 -11.60
CA VAL A 11 0.78 -13.21 -11.88
C VAL A 11 1.95 -14.16 -12.24
N ASP A 12 3.11 -13.65 -12.70
CA ASP A 12 4.14 -14.52 -13.30
C ASP A 12 5.62 -14.21 -12.96
N LYS A 13 5.91 -13.33 -11.98
CA LYS A 13 7.31 -13.11 -11.54
C LYS A 13 7.45 -13.07 -10.02
N PRO A 14 8.51 -13.70 -9.46
CA PRO A 14 8.84 -13.58 -8.05
C PRO A 14 9.41 -12.18 -7.79
N GLY A 15 8.52 -11.23 -7.52
CA GLY A 15 8.88 -9.84 -7.29
C GLY A 15 7.67 -8.94 -7.03
N LEU A 16 6.74 -9.36 -6.16
CA LEU A 16 5.62 -8.51 -5.70
C LEU A 16 6.17 -7.12 -5.35
N GLY A 17 5.79 -6.12 -6.14
CA GLY A 17 6.16 -4.74 -5.87
C GLY A 17 5.41 -4.29 -4.62
N VAL A 18 6.09 -4.32 -3.48
CA VAL A 18 5.54 -3.83 -2.21
C VAL A 18 5.54 -2.31 -2.24
N MET A 19 4.36 -1.70 -2.30
CA MET A 19 4.18 -0.24 -2.29
C MET A 19 4.01 0.29 -0.87
N LEU A 20 3.44 -0.51 0.03
CA LEU A 20 3.33 -0.18 1.45
C LEU A 20 3.47 -1.43 2.28
N ASP A 21 4.27 -1.33 3.35
CA ASP A 21 4.42 -2.34 4.38
C ASP A 21 4.46 -1.64 5.74
N GLU A 22 3.32 -1.57 6.42
CA GLU A 22 3.18 -0.79 7.63
C GLU A 22 2.52 -1.57 8.78
N HIS A 23 3.12 -1.48 9.96
CA HIS A 23 2.54 -1.99 11.20
C HIS A 23 1.76 -0.89 11.90
N ILE A 24 0.49 -1.17 12.20
CA ILE A 24 -0.44 -0.20 12.80
C ILE A 24 -0.71 -0.59 14.26
N ALA A 25 -0.59 0.39 15.16
CA ALA A 25 -1.17 0.25 16.49
C ALA A 25 -2.64 0.67 16.44
N THR A 26 -3.55 -0.20 16.89
CA THR A 26 -4.98 0.11 16.89
C THR A 26 -5.33 1.28 17.83
N SER A 27 -4.47 1.59 18.79
CA SER A 27 -4.57 2.79 19.63
C SER A 27 -4.46 4.08 18.83
N ASP A 28 -3.64 4.09 17.77
CA ASP A 28 -3.37 5.31 17.01
C ASP A 28 -4.56 5.67 16.12
N LEU A 29 -5.38 4.68 15.74
CA LEU A 29 -6.63 4.89 15.01
C LEU A 29 -7.71 5.63 15.81
N ALA A 30 -7.57 5.73 17.14
CA ALA A 30 -8.46 6.56 17.96
C ALA A 30 -8.24 8.07 17.71
N SER A 31 -7.11 8.45 17.12
CA SER A 31 -6.83 9.83 16.71
C SER A 31 -7.27 10.06 15.26
N ASN A 32 -8.22 10.99 15.05
CA ASN A 32 -8.66 11.39 13.72
C ASN A 32 -7.51 11.82 12.81
N HIS A 33 -6.49 12.49 13.38
CA HIS A 33 -5.33 12.93 12.62
C HIS A 33 -4.51 11.75 12.11
N PHE A 34 -4.24 10.75 12.96
CA PHE A 34 -3.47 9.58 12.55
C PHE A 34 -4.27 8.70 11.58
N ALA A 35 -5.57 8.55 11.80
CA ALA A 35 -6.47 7.84 10.89
C ALA A 35 -6.48 8.50 9.50
N ALA A 36 -6.58 9.83 9.43
CA ALA A 36 -6.52 10.56 8.16
C ALA A 36 -5.19 10.34 7.43
N GLN A 37 -4.07 10.47 8.15
CA GLN A 37 -2.74 10.24 7.55
C GLN A 37 -2.55 8.80 7.05
N LEU A 38 -3.11 7.80 7.75
CA LEU A 38 -3.05 6.41 7.29
C LEU A 38 -3.80 6.24 5.97
N ILE A 39 -4.98 6.84 5.84
CA ILE A 39 -5.76 6.79 4.59
C ILE A 39 -5.00 7.47 3.45
N GLU A 40 -4.33 8.60 3.70
CA GLU A 40 -3.51 9.27 2.68
C GLU A 40 -2.36 8.37 2.20
N ARG A 41 -1.63 7.73 3.13
CA ARG A 41 -0.53 6.82 2.77
C ARG A 41 -1.02 5.61 1.97
N ILE A 42 -2.15 5.03 2.36
CA ILE A 42 -2.79 3.94 1.61
C ILE A 42 -3.16 4.43 0.20
N GLY A 43 -3.74 5.63 0.08
CA GLY A 43 -4.09 6.23 -1.20
C GLY A 43 -2.90 6.39 -2.14
N TRP A 44 -1.76 6.88 -1.64
CA TRP A 44 -0.53 6.99 -2.44
C TRP A 44 0.00 5.63 -2.86
N ALA A 45 0.05 4.66 -1.93
CA ALA A 45 0.52 3.32 -2.23
C ALA A 45 -0.32 2.60 -3.29
N LEU A 46 -1.64 2.82 -3.29
CA LEU A 46 -2.54 2.29 -4.32
C LEU A 46 -2.29 2.93 -5.70
N LEU A 47 -2.10 4.25 -5.75
CA LEU A 47 -1.77 4.95 -7.00
C LEU A 47 -0.42 4.48 -7.56
N ASP A 48 0.57 4.28 -6.68
CA ASP A 48 1.89 3.77 -7.06
C ASP A 48 1.82 2.32 -7.56
N ALA A 49 0.98 1.48 -6.95
CA ALA A 49 0.73 0.12 -7.39
C ALA A 49 0.12 0.13 -8.81
N GLU A 50 -0.93 0.90 -9.02
CA GLU A 50 -1.63 1.01 -10.30
C GLU A 50 -0.70 1.52 -11.43
N GLN A 51 0.14 2.51 -11.13
CA GLN A 51 1.14 3.01 -12.08
C GLN A 51 2.21 1.94 -12.40
N SER A 52 2.64 1.19 -11.39
CA SER A 52 3.64 0.13 -11.56
C SER A 52 3.11 -1.03 -12.40
N GLU A 53 1.86 -1.44 -12.19
CA GLU A 53 1.18 -2.44 -13.01
C GLU A 53 1.02 -1.97 -14.46
N ARG A 54 0.60 -0.72 -14.67
CA ARG A 54 0.49 -0.16 -16.04
C ARG A 54 1.81 -0.16 -16.80
N ARG A 55 2.93 0.14 -16.14
CA ARG A 55 4.28 0.06 -16.76
C ARG A 55 4.66 -1.36 -17.15
N LEU A 56 4.30 -2.34 -16.33
CA LEU A 56 4.58 -3.75 -16.60
C LEU A 56 3.77 -4.29 -17.79
N LEU A 57 2.54 -3.80 -17.99
CA LEU A 57 1.67 -4.19 -19.10
C LEU A 57 2.04 -3.53 -20.44
N SER A 58 2.80 -2.44 -20.41
CA SER A 58 3.20 -1.70 -21.62
C SER A 58 4.58 -2.10 -22.17
N THR A 59 5.24 -3.11 -21.58
CA THR A 59 6.56 -3.62 -21.97
C THR A 59 6.44 -5.01 -22.55
#